data_AF-A0A0R2IQW9-F1
#
_entry.id   AF-A0A0R2IQW9-F1
#
_cell.length_a   1.000
_cell.length_b   1.000
_cell.length_c   1.000
_cell.angle_alpha   90.00
_cell.angle_beta   90.00
_cell.angle_gamma   90.00
#
_symmetry.space_group_name_H-M   'P 1'
#
loop_
_entity.id
_entity.type
_entity.pdbx_description
1 polymer ?
#
loop_
_entity_poly.entity_id
_entity_poly.type
_entity_poly.pdbx_seq_one_letter_code
_entity_poly.pdbx_strand_id
1 'polypeptide(L)'
;MAKDNDEFQEVELTLGDKKFEQMLMVLNHGITKENASEYNFNGNEMQEVGENVWAVPAYLADHYSLFFLYTQIDTKDWVVAFAEGKMQKEQFELGVPMTTGKGLNVLAEKDMDRAQMVTGFVNDISKAGEGEWRMIEDDGAAGSKD
;
A
#
# COMPACT_ATOMS: atom_id res chain seq x y z
N MET A 1 -22.18 -33.80 24.18
CA MET A 1 -21.88 -33.81 22.72
C MET A 1 -21.46 -32.40 22.38
N ALA A 2 -20.16 -32.21 22.13
CA ALA A 2 -19.59 -30.94 21.72
C ALA A 2 -20.11 -30.57 20.33
N LYS A 3 -20.44 -29.29 20.15
CA LYS A 3 -20.53 -28.68 18.83
C LYS A 3 -19.43 -27.65 18.80
N ASP A 4 -18.32 -28.05 18.21
CA ASP A 4 -17.28 -27.17 17.72
C ASP A 4 -17.97 -26.21 16.73
N ASN A 5 -17.99 -24.93 17.09
CA ASN A 5 -18.39 -23.87 16.19
C ASN A 5 -17.11 -23.06 15.99
N ASP A 6 -16.50 -23.24 14.82
CA ASP A 6 -15.25 -22.64 14.40
C ASP A 6 -15.19 -21.17 14.83
N GLU A 7 -14.28 -20.87 15.77
CA GLU A 7 -13.77 -19.52 15.96
C GLU A 7 -13.07 -19.14 14.66
N PHE A 8 -13.77 -18.45 13.77
CA PHE A 8 -13.09 -17.52 12.88
C PHE A 8 -12.45 -16.48 13.81
N GLN A 9 -11.22 -16.75 14.23
CA GLN A 9 -10.39 -15.74 14.85
C GLN A 9 -10.22 -14.68 13.78
N GLU A 10 -11.02 -13.62 13.89
CA GLU A 10 -10.84 -12.35 13.21
C GLU A 10 -9.45 -11.88 13.64
N VAL A 11 -8.43 -12.29 12.88
CA VAL A 11 -7.05 -11.92 13.16
C VAL A 11 -7.01 -10.42 12.95
N GLU A 12 -6.99 -9.67 14.04
CA GLU A 12 -6.79 -8.22 14.02
C GLU A 12 -5.39 -8.00 13.42
N LEU A 13 -5.34 -7.62 12.15
CA LEU A 13 -4.09 -7.34 11.47
C LEU A 13 -3.59 -5.97 11.93
N THR A 14 -2.47 -5.95 12.64
CA THR A 14 -1.88 -4.75 13.20
C THR A 14 -0.55 -4.39 12.52
N LEU A 15 -0.11 -3.15 12.70
CA LEU A 15 1.19 -2.70 12.21
C LEU A 15 2.31 -3.52 12.85
N GLY A 16 3.23 -4.00 12.03
CA GLY A 16 4.33 -4.90 12.40
C GLY A 16 4.01 -6.38 12.21
N ASP A 17 2.74 -6.77 11.98
CA ASP A 17 2.40 -8.17 11.75
C ASP A 17 2.87 -8.64 10.38
N LYS A 18 3.56 -9.79 10.35
CA LYS A 18 4.03 -10.38 9.09
C LYS A 18 2.90 -10.72 8.12
N LYS A 19 1.73 -11.11 8.65
CA LYS A 19 0.54 -11.35 7.82
C LYS A 19 0.01 -10.06 7.19
N PHE A 20 0.16 -8.93 7.89
CA PHE A 20 -0.25 -7.64 7.34
C PHE A 20 0.59 -7.24 6.14
N GLU A 21 1.85 -7.70 6.03
CA GLU A 21 2.69 -7.47 4.84
C GLU A 21 2.05 -7.97 3.54
N GLN A 22 1.17 -8.98 3.60
CA GLN A 22 0.48 -9.52 2.43
C GLN A 22 -0.80 -8.75 2.07
N MET A 23 -1.11 -7.67 2.77
CA MET A 23 -2.30 -6.88 2.49
C MET A 23 -2.04 -5.84 1.40
N LEU A 24 -2.95 -5.80 0.44
CA LEU A 24 -2.98 -4.85 -0.66
C LEU A 24 -4.32 -4.11 -0.65
N MET A 25 -4.27 -2.78 -0.75
CA MET A 25 -5.44 -1.95 -0.95
C MET A 25 -5.74 -1.90 -2.46
N VAL A 26 -6.87 -2.48 -2.84
CA VAL A 26 -7.34 -2.54 -4.23
C VAL A 26 -8.45 -1.52 -4.40
N LEU A 27 -8.31 -0.61 -5.36
CA LEU A 27 -9.27 0.45 -5.63
C LEU A 27 -10.39 -0.04 -6.54
N ASN A 28 -11.58 0.51 -6.33
CA ASN A 28 -12.77 0.20 -7.11
C ASN A 28 -12.82 0.93 -8.46
N HIS A 29 -11.86 1.82 -8.72
CA HIS A 29 -11.77 2.66 -9.91
C HIS A 29 -10.31 3.07 -10.15
N GLY A 30 -10.04 3.55 -11.36
CA GLY A 30 -8.73 4.05 -11.73
C GLY A 30 -8.47 5.48 -11.30
N ILE A 31 -7.18 5.84 -11.23
CA ILE A 31 -6.75 7.22 -11.00
C ILE A 31 -6.58 7.93 -12.35
N THR A 32 -7.19 9.10 -12.44
CA THR A 32 -7.11 10.02 -13.58
C THR A 32 -6.74 11.42 -13.10
N LYS A 33 -6.50 12.35 -14.03
CA LYS A 33 -6.20 13.75 -13.71
C LYS A 33 -7.34 14.43 -12.96
N GLU A 34 -8.57 14.00 -13.20
CA GLU A 34 -9.77 14.57 -12.63
C GLU A 34 -9.98 14.18 -11.16
N ASN A 35 -9.59 12.96 -10.76
CA ASN A 35 -9.75 12.48 -9.38
C ASN A 35 -8.45 12.41 -8.57
N ALA A 36 -7.27 12.59 -9.19
CA ALA A 36 -5.99 12.44 -8.51
C ALA A 36 -5.87 13.31 -7.23
N SER A 37 -6.46 14.51 -7.23
CA SER A 37 -6.41 15.40 -6.06
C SER A 37 -7.11 14.85 -4.80
N GLU A 38 -8.02 13.88 -4.96
CA GLU A 38 -8.70 13.21 -3.85
C GLU A 38 -7.71 12.35 -3.01
N TYR A 39 -6.58 12.00 -3.61
CA TYR A 39 -5.52 11.19 -3.00
C TYR A 39 -4.31 12.00 -2.57
N ASN A 40 -4.41 13.33 -2.56
CA ASN A 40 -3.39 14.19 -1.97
C ASN A 40 -3.21 13.85 -0.48
N PHE A 41 -1.97 13.82 -0.01
CA PHE A 41 -1.67 13.39 1.35
C PHE A 41 -0.77 14.39 2.07
N ASN A 42 -1.20 14.79 3.27
CA ASN A 42 -0.43 15.63 4.19
C ASN A 42 0.15 16.90 3.53
N GLY A 43 -0.66 17.57 2.69
CA GLY A 43 -0.29 18.79 1.97
C GLY A 43 0.54 18.56 0.70
N ASN A 44 0.85 17.31 0.35
CA ASN A 44 1.53 16.98 -0.91
C ASN A 44 0.51 16.60 -1.98
N GLU A 45 0.80 17.01 -3.21
CA GLU A 45 -0.01 16.72 -4.38
C GLU A 45 0.42 15.41 -5.04
N MET A 46 -0.56 14.67 -5.54
CA MET A 46 -0.34 13.55 -6.46
C MET A 46 0.35 14.02 -7.74
N GLN A 47 1.36 13.27 -8.17
CA GLN A 47 2.11 13.50 -9.40
C GLN A 47 2.02 12.28 -10.31
N GLU A 48 1.68 12.51 -11.58
CA GLU A 48 1.78 11.47 -12.61
C GLU A 48 3.27 11.27 -12.94
N VAL A 49 3.81 10.09 -12.64
CA VAL A 49 5.24 9.77 -12.81
C VAL A 49 5.48 8.75 -13.93
N GLY A 50 4.40 8.26 -14.55
CA GLY A 50 4.42 7.33 -15.65
C GLY A 50 2.99 7.02 -16.12
N GLU A 51 2.88 6.28 -17.22
CA GLU A 51 1.58 5.84 -17.73
C GLU A 51 0.87 4.97 -16.69
N ASN A 52 -0.29 5.42 -16.20
CA ASN A 52 -1.05 4.77 -15.12
C ASN A 52 -0.23 4.60 -13.82
N VAL A 53 0.67 5.54 -13.54
CA VAL A 53 1.46 5.56 -12.31
C VAL A 53 1.39 6.95 -11.69
N TRP A 54 0.78 7.03 -10.52
CA TRP A 54 0.70 8.23 -9.72
C TRP A 54 1.40 8.04 -8.39
N ALA A 55 2.13 9.05 -7.94
CA ALA A 55 2.88 9.01 -6.70
C ALA A 55 2.61 10.24 -5.84
N VAL A 56 2.56 10.04 -4.53
CA VAL A 56 2.49 11.12 -3.55
C VAL A 56 3.33 10.74 -2.31
N PRO A 57 4.11 11.66 -1.73
CA PRO A 57 4.90 11.38 -0.54
C PRO A 57 4.04 10.93 0.65
N ALA A 58 4.32 9.76 1.20
CA ALA A 58 3.78 9.30 2.48
C ALA A 58 4.67 9.73 3.66
N TYR A 59 5.99 9.77 3.42
CA TYR A 59 7.00 10.17 4.39
C TYR A 59 8.25 10.71 3.68
N LEU A 60 8.80 11.80 4.19
CA LEU A 60 10.04 12.42 3.70
C LEU A 60 10.97 12.71 4.88
N ALA A 61 12.19 12.20 4.80
CA ALA A 61 13.31 12.49 5.68
C ALA A 61 14.62 12.53 4.88
N ASP A 62 15.69 13.08 5.46
CA ASP A 62 16.96 13.37 4.78
C ASP A 62 17.60 12.17 4.05
N HIS A 63 17.39 10.95 4.56
CA HIS A 63 17.98 9.72 4.01
C HIS A 63 16.96 8.63 3.71
N TYR A 64 15.67 8.93 3.84
CA TYR A 64 14.61 7.97 3.62
C TYR A 64 13.36 8.68 3.16
N SER A 65 12.81 8.23 2.05
CA SER A 65 11.55 8.74 1.54
C SER A 65 10.69 7.57 1.11
N LEU A 66 9.40 7.64 1.43
CA LEU A 66 8.44 6.61 1.12
C LEU A 66 7.23 7.28 0.46
N PHE A 67 6.78 6.70 -0.64
CA PHE A 67 5.71 7.23 -1.47
C PHE A 67 4.58 6.23 -1.53
N PHE A 68 3.35 6.74 -1.50
CA PHE A 68 2.23 6.00 -2.06
C PHE A 68 2.40 5.89 -3.57
N LEU A 69 2.04 4.75 -4.13
CA LEU A 69 2.03 4.48 -5.56
C LEU A 69 0.65 3.97 -5.94
N TYR A 70 -0.07 4.74 -6.74
CA TYR A 70 -1.36 4.35 -7.30
C TYR A 70 -1.12 3.88 -8.72
N THR A 71 -1.35 2.59 -8.97
CA THR A 71 -1.02 2.00 -10.27
C THR A 71 -1.89 0.79 -10.60
N GLN A 72 -1.91 0.44 -11.88
CA GLN A 72 -2.59 -0.74 -12.39
C GLN A 72 -1.67 -1.95 -12.41
N ILE A 73 -2.12 -3.07 -11.83
CA ILE A 73 -1.42 -4.36 -11.89
C ILE A 73 -1.89 -5.21 -13.08
N ASP A 74 -1.28 -6.38 -13.29
CA ASP A 74 -1.54 -7.25 -14.46
C ASP A 74 -3.02 -7.68 -14.58
N THR A 75 -3.71 -7.85 -13.45
CA THR A 75 -5.15 -8.15 -13.39
C THR A 75 -6.04 -6.98 -13.82
N LYS A 76 -5.44 -5.84 -14.15
CA LYS A 76 -6.09 -4.55 -14.48
C LYS A 76 -6.76 -3.85 -13.30
N ASP A 77 -6.65 -4.41 -12.10
CA ASP A 77 -7.04 -3.73 -10.88
C ASP A 77 -6.09 -2.57 -10.58
N TRP A 78 -6.64 -1.48 -10.05
CA TRP A 78 -5.86 -0.39 -9.49
C TRP A 78 -5.58 -0.66 -8.02
N VAL A 79 -4.37 -0.33 -7.57
CA VAL A 79 -3.93 -0.63 -6.21
C VAL A 79 -3.17 0.54 -5.61
N VAL A 80 -3.15 0.61 -4.28
CA VAL A 80 -2.27 1.52 -3.53
C VAL A 80 -1.07 0.72 -3.02
N ALA A 81 0.07 0.84 -3.68
CA ALA A 81 1.33 0.27 -3.26
C ALA A 81 2.21 1.32 -2.54
N PHE A 82 3.35 0.89 -2.03
CA PHE A 82 4.40 1.80 -1.55
C PHE A 82 5.70 1.60 -2.30
N ALA A 83 6.49 2.65 -2.46
CA ALA A 83 7.86 2.54 -2.96
C ALA A 83 8.77 3.49 -2.20
N GLU A 84 10.00 3.05 -1.93
CA GLU A 84 11.05 3.96 -1.47
C GLU A 84 11.44 4.90 -2.61
N GLY A 85 11.61 6.18 -2.29
CA GLY A 85 12.17 7.17 -3.20
C GLY A 85 13.68 7.31 -2.99
N LYS A 86 14.42 7.45 -4.09
CA LYS A 86 15.86 7.77 -4.05
C LYS A 86 16.14 8.92 -4.99
N MET A 87 16.84 9.93 -4.47
CA MET A 87 17.46 10.95 -5.30
C MET A 87 18.72 10.37 -5.91
N GLN A 88 18.68 10.05 -7.19
CA GLN A 88 19.89 9.90 -8.00
C GLN A 88 20.38 11.29 -8.43
N LYS A 89 21.64 11.38 -8.87
CA LYS A 89 22.39 12.63 -9.12
C LYS A 89 21.56 13.82 -9.62
N GLU A 90 20.62 13.59 -10.54
CA GLU A 90 19.73 14.63 -11.09
C GLU A 90 18.28 14.16 -11.29
N GLN A 91 17.93 12.94 -10.86
CA GLN A 91 16.60 12.36 -11.09
C GLN A 91 16.08 11.65 -9.84
N PHE A 92 14.83 11.92 -9.50
CA PHE A 92 14.11 11.15 -8.50
C PHE A 92 13.66 9.82 -9.11
N GLU A 93 13.99 8.72 -8.45
CA GLU A 93 13.59 7.37 -8.86
C GLU A 93 12.79 6.70 -7.75
N LEU A 94 11.71 6.03 -8.15
CA LEU A 94 10.96 5.12 -7.28
C LEU A 94 11.62 3.74 -7.34
N GLY A 95 11.80 3.14 -6.17
CA GLY A 95 12.29 1.78 -6.02
C GLY A 95 11.24 0.73 -6.37
N VAL A 96 11.53 -0.51 -5.96
CA VAL A 96 10.61 -1.65 -6.19
C VAL A 96 9.33 -1.45 -5.39
N PRO A 97 8.14 -1.56 -6.01
CA PRO A 97 6.87 -1.49 -5.30
C PRO A 97 6.73 -2.58 -4.23
N MET A 98 6.09 -2.21 -3.14
CA MET A 98 5.71 -3.05 -2.02
C MET A 98 4.19 -3.04 -1.89
N THR A 99 3.64 -4.16 -1.41
CA THR A 99 2.25 -4.22 -0.95
C THR A 99 1.96 -3.12 0.07
N THR A 100 0.70 -2.72 0.17
CA THR A 100 0.28 -1.65 1.07
C THR A 100 0.69 -1.93 2.51
N GLY A 101 0.41 -3.12 3.02
CA GLY A 101 0.73 -3.48 4.40
C GLY A 101 2.23 -3.61 4.66
N LYS A 102 3.02 -4.07 3.68
CA LYS A 102 4.48 -4.09 3.82
C LYS A 102 5.06 -2.68 3.91
N GLY A 103 4.59 -1.76 3.06
CA GLY A 103 5.01 -0.36 3.13
C GLY A 103 4.67 0.30 4.47
N LEU A 104 3.49 0.01 5.02
CA LEU A 104 3.07 0.46 6.34
C LEU A 104 3.95 -0.11 7.46
N ASN A 105 4.31 -1.39 7.40
CA ASN A 105 5.22 -2.01 8.36
C ASN A 105 6.62 -1.40 8.29
N VAL A 106 7.18 -1.24 7.08
CA VAL A 106 8.49 -0.58 6.90
C VAL A 106 8.47 0.85 7.46
N LEU A 107 7.36 1.58 7.26
CA LEU A 107 7.20 2.90 7.84
C LEU A 107 7.11 2.85 9.37
N ALA A 108 6.40 1.87 9.95
CA ALA A 108 6.26 1.71 11.39
C ALA A 108 7.60 1.46 12.10
N GLU A 109 8.54 0.78 11.43
CA GLU A 109 9.91 0.61 11.93
C GLU A 109 10.71 1.92 12.02
N LYS A 110 10.35 2.92 11.20
CA LYS A 110 11.01 4.23 11.17
C LYS A 110 10.31 5.25 12.06
N ASP A 111 8.99 5.29 11.97
CA ASP A 111 8.13 6.28 12.61
C ASP A 111 6.72 5.69 12.79
N MET A 112 6.46 5.14 13.99
CA MET A 112 5.19 4.51 14.32
C MET A 112 4.01 5.50 14.27
N ASP A 113 4.20 6.73 14.75
CA ASP A 113 3.13 7.74 14.76
C ASP A 113 2.75 8.12 13.33
N ARG A 114 3.75 8.27 12.45
CA ARG A 114 3.50 8.46 11.02
C ARG A 114 2.82 7.25 10.41
N ALA A 115 3.26 6.02 10.72
CA ALA A 115 2.66 4.80 10.18
C ALA A 115 1.18 4.68 10.57
N GLN A 116 0.82 5.04 11.80
CA GLN A 116 -0.58 5.10 12.23
C GLN A 116 -1.40 6.12 11.44
N MET A 117 -0.85 7.32 11.20
CA MET A 117 -1.51 8.35 10.37
C MET A 117 -1.73 7.86 8.93
N VAL A 118 -0.69 7.29 8.31
CA VAL A 118 -0.73 6.76 6.94
C VAL A 118 -1.70 5.58 6.84
N THR A 119 -1.73 4.71 7.86
CA THR A 119 -2.71 3.61 7.94
C THR A 119 -4.14 4.13 8.06
N GLY A 120 -4.35 5.18 8.86
CA GLY A 120 -5.65 5.86 8.97
C GLY A 120 -6.15 6.36 7.62
N PHE A 121 -5.28 7.03 6.85
CA PHE A 121 -5.63 7.51 5.51
C PHE A 121 -6.01 6.37 4.55
N VAL A 122 -5.23 5.27 4.51
CA VAL A 122 -5.57 4.09 3.69
C VAL A 122 -6.90 3.47 4.13
N ASN A 123 -7.15 3.40 5.44
CA ASN A 123 -8.42 2.90 5.95
C ASN A 123 -9.60 3.81 5.59
N ASP A 124 -9.39 5.12 5.49
CA ASP A 124 -10.44 6.07 5.10
C ASP A 124 -10.81 5.93 3.62
N ILE A 125 -9.86 5.56 2.73
CA ILE A 125 -10.17 5.14 1.35
C ILE A 125 -11.17 3.98 1.36
N SER A 126 -10.91 2.96 2.19
CA SER A 126 -11.82 1.80 2.26
C SER A 126 -13.18 2.14 2.85
N LYS A 127 -13.22 2.93 3.93
CA LYS A 127 -14.48 3.37 4.55
C LYS A 127 -15.32 4.25 3.62
N ALA A 128 -14.68 5.01 2.73
CA ALA A 128 -15.36 5.80 1.71
C ALA A 128 -15.94 4.94 0.57
N GLY A 129 -15.63 3.64 0.53
CA GLY A 129 -16.05 2.74 -0.54
C GLY A 129 -15.18 2.84 -1.80
N GLU A 130 -14.02 3.50 -1.70
CA GLU A 130 -13.11 3.72 -2.84
C GLU A 130 -12.16 2.54 -3.07
N GLY A 131 -12.03 1.64 -2.08
CA GLY A 131 -11.23 0.44 -2.19
C GLY A 131 -11.47 -0.58 -1.09
N GLU A 132 -10.85 -1.75 -1.27
CA GLU A 132 -10.96 -2.88 -0.36
C GLU A 132 -9.58 -3.43 -0.06
N TRP A 133 -9.38 -3.78 1.21
CA TRP A 133 -8.24 -4.57 1.64
C TRP A 133 -8.37 -6.00 1.13
N ARG A 134 -7.38 -6.47 0.37
CA ARG A 134 -7.27 -7.85 -0.08
C ARG A 134 -5.94 -8.43 0.37
N MET A 135 -5.97 -9.65 0.88
CA MET A 135 -4.76 -10.42 1.09
C MET A 135 -4.32 -10.99 -0.26
N ILE A 136 -3.07 -10.76 -0.65
CA ILE A 136 -2.50 -11.47 -1.79
C ILE A 136 -2.13 -12.88 -1.31
N GLU A 137 -2.65 -13.90 -2.00
CA GLU A 137 -2.21 -15.26 -1.77
C GLU A 137 -0.77 -15.40 -2.27
N ASP A 138 0.06 -16.08 -1.48
CA ASP A 138 1.43 -16.39 -1.85
C ASP A 138 1.38 -17.50 -2.91
N ASP A 139 1.12 -17.15 -4.17
CA ASP A 139 1.15 -18.09 -5.32
C ASP A 139 2.61 -18.46 -5.69
N GLY A 140 3.41 -18.80 -4.67
CA GLY A 140 4.86 -18.97 -4.72
C GLY A 140 5.40 -20.25 -4.07
N ALA A 141 4.54 -21.22 -3.73
CA ALA A 141 4.95 -22.60 -3.49
C ALA A 141 4.31 -23.57 -4.50
N ALA A 142 4.26 -23.18 -5.77
CA ALA A 142 3.96 -24.07 -6.88
C ALA A 142 5.24 -24.46 -7.63
N GLY A 143 5.81 -25.62 -7.27
CA GLY A 143 6.53 -26.48 -8.22
C GLY A 143 8.05 -26.35 -8.34
N SER A 144 8.80 -26.98 -7.42
CA SER A 144 9.99 -27.75 -7.84
C SER A 144 9.79 -29.22 -7.46
N LYS A 145 9.14 -29.96 -8.37
CA LYS A 145 9.45 -31.38 -8.52
C LYS A 145 10.36 -31.47 -9.73
N ASP A 146 11.66 -31.49 -9.46
CA ASP A 146 12.63 -32.20 -10.29
C ASP A 146 13.17 -33.37 -9.46
#